data_AF-A0A349MCE9-F1
#
_entry.id   AF-A0A349MCE9-F1
#
_cell.length_a   1.000
_cell.length_b   1.000
_cell.length_c   1.000
_cell.angle_alpha   90.00
_cell.angle_beta   90.00
_cell.angle_gamma   90.00
#
_symmetry.space_group_name_H-M   'P 1'
#
loop_
_entity.id
_entity.type
_entity.pdbx_description
1 polymer ?
#
loop_
_entity_poly.entity_id
_entity_poly.type
_entity_poly.pdbx_seq_one_letter_code
_entity_poly.pdbx_strand_id
1 'polypeptide(L)'
;MFKMFSHFRCQVFVFLLLISSVYTLMAQDECDGYRYRYTGAFDGFEVEYDVPYGENFNVNFLPEELVMDVYSPTGDVEESRPLILIAHGGFFLSGSNGGLEVVPLCEDLAQMGYVVASMNYRKGVSILGNLTNEFIKAVWRGVHDSRAAVRYFRHSLEYGNPWDIDANRIYLGGISAGAFIALHHAYVDEQSEIPAQIDVTEVGLGGGLEGLSGNTGYSSEVNGVFNIAGALQTTDFMNLGVNEPLFSIHGTEDQTVPYGEGG
;
A
#
# COMPACT_ATOMS: atom_id res chain seq x y z
N MET A 1 -34.17 -49.39 39.07
CA MET A 1 -32.79 -49.27 38.54
C MET A 1 -32.90 -48.55 37.20
N PHE A 2 -32.12 -47.49 36.96
CA PHE A 2 -32.28 -46.43 35.92
C PHE A 2 -33.20 -45.25 36.25
N LYS A 3 -32.65 -44.24 36.92
CA LYS A 3 -32.98 -42.80 36.75
C LYS A 3 -32.08 -41.95 37.66
N MET A 4 -30.78 -41.88 37.37
CA MET A 4 -29.90 -40.93 38.09
C MET A 4 -28.59 -40.63 37.36
N PHE A 5 -28.61 -40.33 36.05
CA PHE A 5 -27.38 -39.95 35.32
C PHE A 5 -27.61 -38.95 34.17
N SER A 6 -28.58 -38.02 34.29
CA SER A 6 -28.85 -37.03 33.23
C SER A 6 -28.54 -35.58 33.61
N HIS A 7 -28.41 -35.23 34.89
CA HIS A 7 -28.26 -33.82 35.30
C HIS A 7 -26.81 -33.34 35.53
N PHE A 8 -25.83 -34.26 35.57
CA PHE A 8 -24.43 -33.88 35.87
C PHE A 8 -23.59 -33.55 34.63
N ARG A 9 -24.11 -33.78 33.41
CA ARG A 9 -23.39 -33.50 32.15
C ARG A 9 -23.71 -32.14 31.53
N CYS A 10 -24.77 -31.46 31.98
CA CYS A 10 -25.18 -30.16 31.44
C CYS A 10 -24.47 -28.98 32.12
N GLN A 11 -24.11 -29.10 33.40
CA GLN A 11 -23.46 -28.01 34.14
C GLN A 11 -21.96 -27.84 33.81
N VAL A 12 -21.27 -28.91 33.38
CA VAL A 12 -19.84 -28.84 33.00
C VAL A 12 -19.65 -28.17 31.63
N PHE A 13 -20.63 -28.28 30.73
CA PHE A 13 -20.58 -27.61 29.42
C PHE A 13 -20.87 -26.10 29.49
N VAL A 14 -21.71 -25.68 30.44
CA VAL A 14 -22.03 -24.25 30.63
C VAL A 14 -20.86 -23.51 31.31
N PHE A 15 -20.05 -24.19 32.12
CA PHE A 15 -18.88 -23.57 32.76
C PHE A 15 -17.68 -23.42 31.80
N LEU A 16 -17.54 -24.29 30.80
CA LEU A 16 -16.50 -24.19 29.77
C LEU A 16 -16.79 -23.11 28.71
N LEU A 17 -18.08 -22.78 28.48
CA LEU A 17 -18.51 -21.71 27.56
C LEU A 17 -18.38 -20.30 28.16
N LEU A 18 -18.23 -20.18 29.48
CA LEU A 18 -18.03 -18.90 30.17
C LEU A 18 -16.54 -18.52 30.34
N ILE A 19 -15.61 -19.44 30.07
CA ILE A 19 -14.17 -19.19 30.13
C ILE A 19 -13.61 -18.81 28.74
N SER A 20 -14.35 -19.06 27.65
CA SER A 20 -13.94 -18.71 26.29
C SER A 20 -14.39 -17.33 25.81
N SER A 21 -15.08 -16.53 26.65
CA SER A 21 -15.61 -15.21 26.26
C SER A 21 -14.84 -14.03 26.83
N VAL A 22 -13.63 -14.26 27.36
CA VAL A 22 -12.68 -13.19 27.71
C VAL A 22 -11.51 -13.26 26.73
N TYR A 23 -11.81 -13.32 25.43
CA TYR A 23 -10.94 -12.64 24.49
C TYR A 23 -11.24 -11.18 24.71
N THR A 24 -10.45 -10.53 25.56
CA THR A 24 -10.24 -9.09 25.46
C THR A 24 -9.97 -8.82 23.98
N LEU A 25 -10.96 -8.24 23.30
CA LEU A 25 -10.71 -7.37 22.18
C LEU A 25 -9.61 -6.43 22.69
N MET A 26 -8.39 -6.63 22.20
CA MET A 26 -7.37 -5.61 22.34
C MET A 26 -7.93 -4.44 21.54
N ALA A 27 -8.65 -3.55 22.22
CA ALA A 27 -8.82 -2.21 21.72
C ALA A 27 -7.39 -1.72 21.45
N GLN A 28 -7.13 -1.17 20.27
CA GLN A 28 -5.85 -0.54 20.00
C GLN A 28 -5.63 0.51 21.10
N ASP A 29 -4.55 0.39 21.89
CA ASP A 29 -4.27 1.28 23.04
C ASP A 29 -4.14 2.76 22.59
N GLU A 30 -3.88 2.95 21.31
CA GLU A 30 -3.81 4.18 20.51
C GLU A 30 -5.19 4.77 20.12
N CYS A 31 -6.32 4.19 20.55
CA CYS A 31 -7.67 4.67 20.25
C CYS A 31 -8.17 5.70 21.28
N ASP A 32 -7.61 6.91 21.24
CA ASP A 32 -8.05 8.06 22.06
C ASP A 32 -9.26 8.81 21.44
N GLY A 33 -9.73 8.37 20.27
CA GLY A 33 -10.81 8.98 19.50
C GLY A 33 -10.40 10.22 18.70
N TYR A 34 -9.12 10.56 18.67
CA TYR A 34 -8.57 11.77 18.07
C TYR A 34 -7.40 11.47 17.11
N ARG A 35 -6.42 10.67 17.56
CA ARG A 35 -5.37 10.06 16.73
C ARG A 35 -5.99 9.32 15.54
N TYR A 36 -5.32 9.39 14.40
CA TYR A 36 -5.71 8.82 13.10
C TYR A 36 -6.93 9.44 12.44
N ARG A 37 -7.51 10.50 13.04
CA ARG A 37 -8.77 11.08 12.59
C ARG A 37 -8.68 12.58 12.31
N TYR A 38 -7.86 13.32 13.06
CA TYR A 38 -7.78 14.77 12.95
C TYR A 38 -6.33 15.24 12.88
N THR A 39 -6.04 16.19 12.00
CA THR A 39 -4.70 16.76 11.77
C THR A 39 -4.13 17.50 12.98
N GLY A 40 -4.92 17.69 14.05
CA GLY A 40 -4.46 18.30 15.28
C GLY A 40 -3.94 17.30 16.33
N ALA A 41 -3.80 16.01 16.00
CA ALA A 41 -3.32 14.99 16.95
C ALA A 41 -1.87 15.24 17.38
N PHE A 42 -1.05 15.79 16.48
CA PHE A 42 0.32 16.20 16.74
C PHE A 42 0.56 17.64 16.28
N ASP A 43 1.37 18.38 17.03
CA ASP A 43 1.69 19.79 16.73
C ASP A 43 2.55 19.95 15.46
N GLY A 44 3.17 18.86 14.99
CA GLY A 44 4.04 18.85 13.83
C GLY A 44 4.44 17.45 13.38
N PHE A 45 5.29 17.42 12.36
CA PHE A 45 5.86 16.22 11.77
C PHE A 45 7.34 16.45 11.43
N GLU A 46 8.07 15.36 11.26
CA GLU A 46 9.45 15.32 10.77
C GLU A 46 9.48 14.59 9.43
N VAL A 47 10.44 14.93 8.57
CA VAL A 47 10.60 14.31 7.25
C VAL A 47 12.04 13.86 7.09
N GLU A 48 12.23 12.58 6.76
CA GLU A 48 13.48 12.05 6.22
C GLU A 48 13.38 11.96 4.71
N TYR A 49 14.21 12.74 4.01
CA TYR A 49 14.15 12.89 2.56
C TYR A 49 14.98 11.84 1.84
N ASP A 50 14.49 11.40 0.69
CA ASP A 50 15.17 10.54 -0.27
C ASP A 50 15.78 9.26 0.36
N VAL A 51 15.01 8.62 1.25
CA VAL A 51 15.35 7.32 1.84
C VAL A 51 15.37 6.26 0.73
N PRO A 52 16.51 5.61 0.45
CA PRO A 52 16.58 4.59 -0.59
C PRO A 52 15.86 3.32 -0.13
N TYR A 53 14.98 2.80 -0.98
CA TYR A 53 14.24 1.57 -0.70
C TYR A 53 14.52 0.45 -1.71
N GLY A 54 15.13 0.76 -2.86
CA GLY A 54 15.35 -0.23 -3.91
C GLY A 54 16.12 0.31 -5.12
N GLU A 55 16.32 -0.54 -6.11
CA GLU A 55 16.91 -0.19 -7.40
C GLU A 55 16.40 -1.17 -8.46
N ASN A 56 16.17 -0.69 -9.68
CA ASN A 56 15.97 -1.56 -10.84
C ASN A 56 16.28 -0.81 -12.15
N PHE A 57 16.31 -1.52 -13.27
CA PHE A 57 16.52 -0.91 -14.58
C PHE A 57 15.28 -0.15 -15.06
N ASN A 58 15.47 1.07 -15.56
CA ASN A 58 14.40 1.89 -16.13
C ASN A 58 14.17 1.62 -17.62
N VAL A 59 13.27 2.40 -18.24
CA VAL A 59 12.89 2.25 -19.67
C VAL A 59 14.07 2.38 -20.63
N ASN A 60 15.18 3.01 -20.21
CA ASN A 60 16.40 3.18 -21.00
C ASN A 60 17.46 2.12 -20.66
N PHE A 61 17.12 1.09 -19.91
CA PHE A 61 18.03 0.02 -19.44
C PHE A 61 19.19 0.53 -18.60
N LEU A 62 18.98 1.63 -17.86
CA LEU A 62 19.93 2.14 -16.87
C LEU A 62 19.41 1.81 -15.46
N PRO A 63 20.30 1.47 -14.51
CA PRO A 63 19.91 1.34 -13.11
C PRO A 63 19.36 2.67 -12.61
N GLU A 64 18.24 2.61 -11.91
CA GLU A 64 17.56 3.74 -11.28
C GLU A 64 17.33 3.38 -9.81
N GLU A 65 18.00 4.13 -8.93
CA GLU A 65 17.76 4.06 -7.50
C GLU A 65 16.38 4.62 -7.19
N LEU A 66 15.68 3.93 -6.30
CA LEU A 66 14.33 4.23 -5.89
C LEU A 66 14.34 4.76 -4.47
N VAL A 67 13.79 5.97 -4.30
CA VAL A 67 13.79 6.70 -3.03
C VAL A 67 12.40 7.13 -2.61
N MET A 68 12.22 7.45 -1.34
CA MET A 68 10.97 7.98 -0.78
C MET A 68 11.24 9.00 0.32
N ASP A 69 10.28 9.90 0.53
CA ASP A 69 10.27 10.78 1.70
C ASP A 69 9.39 10.15 2.78
N VAL A 70 9.93 9.99 4.00
CA VAL A 70 9.22 9.38 5.12
C VAL A 70 8.87 10.45 6.15
N TYR A 71 7.58 10.59 6.43
CA TYR A 71 6.99 11.55 7.34
C TYR A 71 6.54 10.84 8.62
N SER A 72 6.91 11.40 9.77
CA SER A 72 6.55 10.87 11.09
C SER A 72 6.04 11.99 12.01
N PRO A 73 5.05 11.74 12.87
CA PRO A 73 4.59 12.72 13.86
C PRO A 73 5.71 13.08 14.85
N THR A 74 5.86 14.38 15.17
CA THR A 74 6.84 14.83 16.17
C THR A 74 6.38 14.51 17.58
N GLY A 75 7.27 13.94 18.40
CA GLY A 75 7.01 13.69 19.82
C GLY A 75 6.04 12.55 20.11
N ASP A 76 5.72 11.76 19.10
CA ASP A 76 4.95 10.53 19.26
C ASP A 76 5.77 9.44 19.95
N VAL A 77 5.13 8.73 20.86
CA VAL A 77 5.72 7.63 21.65
C VAL A 77 5.14 6.27 21.27
N GLU A 78 4.16 6.22 20.36
CA GLU A 78 3.65 4.97 19.82
C GLU A 78 4.71 4.33 18.92
N GLU A 79 5.05 3.08 19.20
CA GLU A 79 6.11 2.34 18.49
C GLU A 79 5.55 1.39 17.41
N SER A 80 4.23 1.33 17.27
CA SER A 80 3.50 0.44 16.37
C SER A 80 2.48 1.25 15.57
N ARG A 81 2.95 2.07 14.62
CA ARG A 81 2.09 3.00 13.87
C ARG A 81 1.67 2.42 12.52
N PRO A 82 0.42 2.63 12.05
CA PRO A 82 0.06 2.31 10.68
C PRO A 82 0.89 3.12 9.69
N LEU A 83 1.30 2.46 8.62
CA LEU A 83 2.03 3.04 7.50
C LEU A 83 1.07 3.34 6.35
N ILE A 84 1.23 4.52 5.75
CA ILE A 84 0.56 4.91 4.50
C ILE A 84 1.63 5.16 3.44
N LEU A 85 1.68 4.32 2.41
CA LEU A 85 2.54 4.51 1.24
C LEU A 85 1.75 5.26 0.14
N ILE A 86 2.34 6.31 -0.43
CA ILE A 86 1.69 7.19 -1.42
C ILE A 86 2.55 7.30 -2.68
N ALA A 87 1.96 6.97 -3.83
CA ALA A 87 2.57 7.19 -5.14
C ALA A 87 2.03 8.47 -5.80
N HIS A 88 2.94 9.30 -6.30
CA HIS A 88 2.62 10.58 -6.94
C HIS A 88 2.02 10.42 -8.35
N GLY A 89 1.43 11.50 -8.87
CA GLY A 89 0.88 11.57 -10.23
C GLY A 89 1.93 11.88 -11.30
N GLY A 90 1.52 12.41 -12.46
CA GLY A 90 2.46 12.84 -13.51
C GLY A 90 2.55 11.91 -14.71
N PHE A 91 1.50 11.12 -14.98
CA PHE A 91 1.33 10.35 -16.22
C PHE A 91 2.47 9.36 -16.52
N PHE A 92 3.16 8.89 -15.48
CA PHE A 92 4.39 8.08 -15.59
C PHE A 92 5.54 8.76 -16.34
N LEU A 93 5.51 10.09 -16.52
CA LEU A 93 6.54 10.86 -17.22
C LEU A 93 7.19 11.92 -16.32
N SER A 94 6.52 12.32 -15.25
CA SER A 94 6.98 13.34 -14.30
C SER A 94 6.47 13.05 -12.89
N GLY A 95 6.70 13.99 -11.97
CA GLY A 95 6.33 13.88 -10.56
C GLY A 95 7.47 13.35 -9.70
N SER A 96 7.33 13.52 -8.39
CA SER A 96 8.30 13.06 -7.40
C SER A 96 7.67 12.82 -6.03
N ASN A 97 8.40 12.12 -5.14
CA ASN A 97 8.13 12.01 -3.71
C ASN A 97 7.84 13.37 -3.03
N GLY A 98 8.57 14.43 -3.39
CA GLY A 98 8.33 15.80 -2.91
C GLY A 98 7.33 16.64 -3.72
N GLY A 99 6.46 16.00 -4.52
CA GLY A 99 5.50 16.69 -5.40
C GLY A 99 4.38 17.41 -4.63
N LEU A 100 3.99 18.60 -5.09
CA LEU A 100 2.94 19.41 -4.45
C LEU A 100 1.57 18.71 -4.42
N GLU A 101 1.36 17.69 -5.25
CA GLU A 101 0.16 16.87 -5.27
C GLU A 101 0.06 15.88 -4.10
N VAL A 102 1.20 15.44 -3.54
CA VAL A 102 1.24 14.43 -2.46
C VAL A 102 1.64 15.04 -1.12
N VAL A 103 2.50 16.07 -1.11
CA VAL A 103 3.08 16.63 0.13
C VAL A 103 1.99 17.05 1.14
N PRO A 104 0.97 17.85 0.79
CA PRO A 104 -0.03 18.27 1.78
C PRO A 104 -0.77 17.08 2.42
N LEU A 105 -1.04 16.03 1.65
CA LEU A 105 -1.69 14.83 2.17
C LEU A 105 -0.74 14.06 3.11
N CYS A 106 0.56 14.00 2.80
CA CYS A 106 1.55 13.37 3.66
C CYS A 106 1.69 14.12 5.00
N GLU A 107 1.73 15.45 4.95
CA GLU A 107 1.79 16.30 6.14
C GLU A 107 0.54 16.11 7.02
N ASP A 108 -0.66 16.21 6.43
CA ASP A 108 -1.92 16.04 7.16
C ASP A 108 -2.00 14.66 7.84
N LEU A 109 -1.64 13.59 7.13
CA LEU A 109 -1.64 12.23 7.66
C LEU A 109 -0.58 12.02 8.74
N ALA A 110 0.62 12.57 8.56
CA ALA A 110 1.66 12.50 9.60
C ALA A 110 1.19 13.21 10.88
N GLN A 111 0.56 14.38 10.77
CA GLN A 111 0.00 15.09 11.93
C GLN A 111 -1.22 14.40 12.57
N MET A 112 -1.87 13.46 11.86
CA MET A 112 -2.87 12.57 12.44
C MET A 112 -2.24 11.41 13.24
N GLY A 113 -0.93 11.16 13.12
CA GLY A 113 -0.22 10.09 13.84
C GLY A 113 0.18 8.88 12.99
N TYR A 114 0.02 8.96 11.67
CA TYR A 114 0.50 7.93 10.74
C TYR A 114 1.98 8.11 10.43
N VAL A 115 2.66 7.02 10.10
CA VAL A 115 3.90 7.11 9.33
C VAL A 115 3.49 7.13 7.87
N VAL A 116 4.01 8.08 7.09
CA VAL A 116 3.65 8.25 5.69
C VAL A 116 4.90 8.20 4.83
N ALA A 117 4.88 7.42 3.77
CA ALA A 117 5.98 7.33 2.82
C ALA A 117 5.51 7.78 1.44
N SER A 118 6.08 8.87 0.92
CA SER A 118 5.84 9.34 -0.43
C SER A 118 6.92 8.77 -1.35
N MET A 119 6.59 7.90 -2.29
CA MET A 119 7.58 7.15 -3.08
C MET A 119 7.80 7.71 -4.48
N ASN A 120 9.06 7.75 -4.91
CA ASN A 120 9.39 7.73 -6.33
C ASN A 120 9.25 6.32 -6.87
N TYR A 121 8.88 6.21 -8.14
CA TYR A 121 8.87 4.98 -8.92
C TYR A 121 9.48 5.22 -10.31
N ARG A 122 9.90 4.14 -10.99
CA ARG A 122 10.48 4.20 -12.32
C ARG A 122 9.46 4.70 -13.33
N LYS A 123 9.79 5.84 -13.93
CA LYS A 123 8.98 6.52 -14.94
C LYS A 123 9.47 6.16 -16.35
N GLY A 124 8.70 6.57 -17.35
CA GLY A 124 9.05 6.55 -18.76
C GLY A 124 8.09 5.74 -19.62
N VAL A 125 7.91 6.18 -20.87
CA VAL A 125 7.08 5.54 -21.90
C VAL A 125 7.85 5.66 -23.22
N SER A 126 8.10 4.55 -23.90
CA SER A 126 8.82 4.60 -25.19
C SER A 126 7.89 5.07 -26.32
N ILE A 127 8.20 6.21 -26.94
CA ILE A 127 7.42 6.72 -28.08
C ILE A 127 7.64 5.94 -29.39
N LEU A 128 8.65 5.07 -29.42
CA LEU A 128 8.96 4.23 -30.58
C LEU A 128 8.13 2.94 -30.59
N GLY A 129 7.48 2.61 -29.48
CA GLY A 129 6.64 1.43 -29.31
C GLY A 129 5.15 1.68 -29.56
N ASN A 130 4.35 0.64 -29.33
CA ASN A 130 2.91 0.82 -29.20
C ASN A 130 2.62 1.53 -27.88
N LEU A 131 2.12 2.76 -27.94
CA LEU A 131 1.93 3.62 -26.76
C LEU A 131 1.10 2.94 -25.66
N THR A 132 0.04 2.22 -26.02
CA THR A 132 -0.80 1.50 -25.04
C THR A 132 0.01 0.45 -24.28
N ASN A 133 0.82 -0.35 -24.99
CA ASN A 133 1.67 -1.36 -24.35
C ASN A 133 2.74 -0.71 -23.46
N GLU A 134 3.29 0.43 -23.88
CA GLU A 134 4.32 1.14 -23.11
C GLU A 134 3.76 1.76 -21.82
N PHE A 135 2.49 2.19 -21.81
CA PHE A 135 1.80 2.57 -20.58
C PHE A 135 1.54 1.38 -19.65
N ILE A 136 1.15 0.22 -20.19
CA ILE A 136 1.01 -1.01 -19.39
C ILE A 136 2.35 -1.37 -18.72
N LYS A 137 3.46 -1.27 -19.45
CA LYS A 137 4.80 -1.46 -18.89
C LYS A 137 5.15 -0.42 -17.83
N ALA A 138 4.72 0.83 -17.99
CA ALA A 138 4.94 1.88 -17.00
C ALA A 138 4.19 1.62 -15.69
N VAL A 139 2.92 1.21 -15.78
CA VAL A 139 2.14 0.74 -14.62
C VAL A 139 2.87 -0.42 -13.94
N TRP A 140 3.29 -1.42 -14.72
CA TRP A 140 3.95 -2.62 -14.19
C TRP A 140 5.26 -2.32 -13.45
N ARG A 141 6.11 -1.42 -13.98
CA ARG A 141 7.30 -0.94 -13.26
C ARG A 141 6.92 -0.31 -11.93
N GLY A 142 5.92 0.58 -11.92
CA GLY A 142 5.44 1.21 -10.69
C GLY A 142 4.88 0.22 -9.67
N VAL A 143 4.18 -0.83 -10.12
CA VAL A 143 3.70 -1.92 -9.25
C VAL A 143 4.88 -2.64 -8.59
N HIS A 144 5.89 -3.05 -9.35
CA HIS A 144 7.10 -3.68 -8.79
C HIS A 144 7.80 -2.79 -7.77
N ASP A 145 7.87 -1.49 -8.05
CA ASP A 145 8.54 -0.52 -7.21
C ASP A 145 7.75 -0.28 -5.91
N SER A 146 6.43 -0.17 -5.98
CA SER A 146 5.58 -0.06 -4.78
C SER A 146 5.60 -1.34 -3.92
N ARG A 147 5.68 -2.53 -4.54
CA ARG A 147 5.90 -3.79 -3.82
C ARG A 147 7.25 -3.80 -3.11
N ALA A 148 8.31 -3.32 -3.76
CA ALA A 148 9.62 -3.17 -3.13
C ALA A 148 9.63 -2.17 -1.95
N ALA A 149 8.87 -1.08 -2.03
CA ALA A 149 8.71 -0.13 -0.94
C ALA A 149 7.98 -0.73 0.26
N VAL A 150 6.88 -1.47 0.05
CA VAL A 150 6.22 -2.20 1.15
C VAL A 150 7.16 -3.22 1.79
N ARG A 151 7.89 -3.98 0.96
CA ARG A 151 8.90 -4.93 1.44
C ARG A 151 10.03 -4.26 2.21
N TYR A 152 10.46 -3.07 1.81
CA TYR A 152 11.47 -2.28 2.54
C TYR A 152 11.01 -2.02 3.98
N PHE A 153 9.78 -1.56 4.17
CA PHE A 153 9.26 -1.28 5.49
C PHE A 153 9.19 -2.54 6.34
N ARG A 154 8.74 -3.67 5.78
CA ARG A 154 8.75 -4.96 6.50
C ARG A 154 10.17 -5.43 6.84
N HIS A 155 11.11 -5.29 5.91
CA HIS A 155 12.52 -5.62 6.12
C HIS A 155 13.16 -4.75 7.19
N SER A 156 12.77 -3.48 7.29
CA SER A 156 13.30 -2.52 8.27
C SER A 156 13.08 -2.96 9.72
N LEU A 157 12.07 -3.79 10.00
CA LEU A 157 11.82 -4.34 11.34
C LEU A 157 12.99 -5.21 11.85
N GLU A 158 13.74 -5.86 10.95
CA GLU A 158 14.92 -6.64 11.34
C GLU A 158 16.07 -5.76 11.84
N TYR A 159 16.03 -4.47 11.50
CA TYR A 159 17.02 -3.46 11.90
C TYR A 159 16.51 -2.55 13.02
N GLY A 160 15.57 -3.05 13.82
CA GLY A 160 15.06 -2.36 14.99
C GLY A 160 13.87 -1.44 14.70
N ASN A 161 13.20 -1.60 13.55
CA ASN A 161 11.99 -0.86 13.18
C ASN A 161 12.20 0.67 13.27
N PRO A 162 13.13 1.25 12.49
CA PRO A 162 13.54 2.66 12.63
C PRO A 162 12.40 3.67 12.39
N TRP A 163 11.29 3.22 11.81
CA TRP A 163 10.11 4.01 11.52
C TRP A 163 8.99 3.82 12.55
N ASP A 164 9.20 2.98 13.57
CA ASP A 164 8.20 2.52 14.54
C ASP A 164 6.82 2.23 13.93
N ILE A 165 6.81 1.38 12.90
CA ILE A 165 5.59 0.98 12.19
C ILE A 165 5.07 -0.39 12.63
N ASP A 166 3.78 -0.62 12.43
CA ASP A 166 3.17 -1.94 12.45
C ASP A 166 3.12 -2.52 11.04
N ALA A 167 3.93 -3.57 10.79
CA ALA A 167 3.99 -4.25 9.49
C ALA A 167 2.68 -4.97 9.07
N ASN A 168 1.68 -5.05 9.97
CA ASN A 168 0.34 -5.57 9.70
C ASN A 168 -0.71 -4.49 9.45
N ARG A 169 -0.31 -3.21 9.41
CA ARG A 169 -1.16 -2.06 9.10
C ARG A 169 -0.49 -1.16 8.07
N ILE A 170 -0.38 -1.67 6.85
CA ILE A 170 0.21 -0.97 5.71
C ILE A 170 -0.90 -0.66 4.71
N TYR A 171 -1.07 0.60 4.36
CA TYR A 171 -2.04 1.06 3.37
C TYR A 171 -1.29 1.67 2.19
N LEU A 172 -1.85 1.52 1.00
CA LEU A 172 -1.25 2.06 -0.22
C LEU A 172 -2.25 2.92 -0.97
N GLY A 173 -1.79 4.03 -1.52
CA GLY A 173 -2.61 4.78 -2.44
C GLY A 173 -1.80 5.68 -3.33
N GLY A 174 -2.50 6.51 -4.08
CA GLY A 174 -1.85 7.46 -4.94
C GLY A 174 -2.83 8.32 -5.70
N ILE A 175 -2.25 9.17 -6.55
CA ILE A 175 -2.97 10.15 -7.36
C ILE A 175 -2.65 9.90 -8.83
N SER A 176 -3.68 9.85 -9.69
CA SER A 176 -3.53 9.64 -11.13
C SER A 176 -2.65 8.42 -11.43
N ALA A 177 -1.48 8.57 -12.06
CA ALA A 177 -0.52 7.49 -12.29
C ALA A 177 -0.19 6.66 -11.03
N GLY A 178 -0.01 7.30 -9.88
CA GLY A 178 0.21 6.61 -8.61
C GLY A 178 -1.00 5.81 -8.13
N ALA A 179 -2.21 6.24 -8.49
CA ALA A 179 -3.44 5.53 -8.16
C ALA A 179 -3.60 4.27 -9.03
N PHE A 180 -3.20 4.31 -10.30
CA PHE A 180 -3.07 3.09 -11.12
C PHE A 180 -2.10 2.10 -10.47
N ILE A 181 -0.94 2.57 -9.98
CA ILE A 181 0.03 1.71 -9.27
C ILE A 181 -0.61 1.06 -8.04
N ALA A 182 -1.26 1.86 -7.19
CA ALA A 182 -1.87 1.38 -5.96
C ALA A 182 -2.94 0.30 -6.20
N LEU A 183 -3.83 0.56 -7.17
CA LEU A 183 -4.89 -0.37 -7.56
C LEU A 183 -4.33 -1.68 -8.12
N HIS A 184 -3.35 -1.62 -9.03
CA HIS A 184 -2.77 -2.83 -9.63
C HIS A 184 -1.84 -3.57 -8.66
N HIS A 185 -1.23 -2.87 -7.69
CA HIS A 185 -0.46 -3.53 -6.63
C HIS A 185 -1.37 -4.47 -5.82
N ALA A 186 -2.53 -3.98 -5.42
CA ALA A 186 -3.41 -4.71 -4.51
C ALA A 186 -4.27 -5.77 -5.19
N TYR A 187 -4.62 -5.60 -6.48
CA TYR A 187 -5.61 -6.46 -7.12
C TYR A 187 -5.08 -7.34 -8.24
N VAL A 188 -3.77 -7.27 -8.55
CA VAL A 188 -3.11 -8.21 -9.46
C VAL A 188 -2.32 -9.21 -8.63
N ASP A 189 -2.99 -10.27 -8.21
CA ASP A 189 -2.52 -11.19 -7.17
C ASP A 189 -2.15 -12.56 -7.70
N GLU A 190 -2.57 -12.88 -8.93
CA GLU A 190 -2.30 -14.16 -9.57
C GLU A 190 -1.35 -14.01 -10.76
N GLN A 191 -0.43 -14.97 -10.92
CA GLN A 191 0.56 -14.93 -12.00
C GLN A 191 -0.11 -14.93 -13.40
N SER A 192 -1.34 -15.44 -13.51
CA SER A 192 -2.16 -15.39 -14.73
C SER A 192 -2.77 -14.03 -15.04
N GLU A 193 -2.81 -13.11 -14.07
CA GLU A 193 -3.35 -11.75 -14.23
C GLU A 193 -2.31 -10.75 -14.75
N ILE A 194 -1.03 -11.15 -14.80
CA ILE A 194 0.01 -10.34 -15.43
C ILE A 194 -0.39 -10.08 -16.89
N PRO A 195 -0.46 -8.81 -17.33
CA PRO A 195 -0.87 -8.49 -18.69
C PRO A 195 0.03 -9.18 -19.72
N ALA A 196 -0.58 -9.74 -20.78
CA ALA A 196 0.16 -10.47 -21.82
C ALA A 196 1.21 -9.61 -22.56
N GLN A 197 1.11 -8.28 -22.46
CA GLN A 197 2.05 -7.30 -22.98
C GLN A 197 3.36 -7.21 -22.17
N ILE A 198 3.37 -7.75 -20.95
CA ILE A 198 4.55 -7.78 -20.08
C ILE A 198 5.39 -9.01 -20.42
N ASP A 199 6.58 -8.77 -20.97
CA ASP A 199 7.63 -9.77 -21.05
C ASP A 199 8.38 -9.81 -19.72
N VAL A 200 8.10 -10.81 -18.89
CA VAL A 200 8.76 -11.01 -17.58
C VAL A 200 10.25 -11.41 -17.70
N THR A 201 10.78 -11.58 -18.91
CA THR A 201 12.22 -11.76 -19.16
C THR A 201 12.91 -10.45 -19.57
N GLU A 202 12.15 -9.39 -19.86
CA GLU A 202 12.69 -8.07 -20.16
C GLU A 202 13.35 -7.47 -18.91
N VAL A 203 14.54 -6.90 -19.12
CA VAL A 203 15.29 -6.21 -18.06
C VAL A 203 14.42 -5.06 -17.52
N GLY A 204 14.24 -5.04 -16.20
CA GLY A 204 13.38 -4.07 -15.52
C GLY A 204 11.91 -4.45 -15.39
N LEU A 205 11.42 -5.51 -16.05
CA LEU A 205 10.03 -6.00 -15.92
C LEU A 205 9.92 -7.44 -15.36
N GLY A 206 11.06 -8.09 -15.11
CA GLY A 206 11.10 -9.44 -14.56
C GLY A 206 10.83 -9.54 -13.05
N GLY A 207 10.78 -10.76 -12.55
CA GLY A 207 10.46 -11.06 -11.14
C GLY A 207 9.02 -11.50 -10.88
N GLY A 208 8.23 -11.74 -11.94
CA GLY A 208 6.83 -12.12 -11.80
C GLY A 208 6.03 -11.02 -11.11
N LEU A 209 5.05 -11.40 -10.29
CA LEU A 209 4.24 -10.46 -9.51
C LEU A 209 5.11 -9.53 -8.64
N GLU A 210 5.99 -10.10 -7.83
CA GLU A 210 6.75 -9.35 -6.83
C GLU A 210 7.77 -8.36 -7.42
N GLY A 211 8.25 -8.65 -8.63
CA GLY A 211 9.30 -7.87 -9.26
C GLY A 211 10.67 -8.06 -8.61
N LEU A 212 11.65 -7.33 -9.12
CA LEU A 212 13.06 -7.41 -8.68
C LEU A 212 13.59 -6.09 -8.12
N SER A 213 12.73 -5.13 -7.80
CA SER A 213 13.15 -3.78 -7.40
C SER A 213 13.73 -3.67 -5.98
N GLY A 214 13.76 -4.76 -5.21
CA GLY A 214 14.43 -4.80 -3.89
C GLY A 214 13.67 -5.56 -2.80
N ASN A 215 14.36 -5.80 -1.69
CA ASN A 215 13.84 -6.41 -0.45
C ASN A 215 13.11 -7.75 -0.69
N THR A 216 13.65 -8.59 -1.57
CA THR A 216 13.06 -9.90 -1.91
C THR A 216 12.97 -10.80 -0.68
N GLY A 217 11.85 -11.51 -0.53
CA GLY A 217 11.60 -12.43 0.58
C GLY A 217 10.70 -11.87 1.66
N TYR A 218 10.41 -10.56 1.66
CA TYR A 218 9.41 -9.94 2.51
C TYR A 218 8.06 -9.88 1.78
N SER A 219 6.96 -9.85 2.54
CA SER A 219 5.62 -9.69 1.96
C SER A 219 5.46 -8.29 1.37
N SER A 220 4.75 -8.19 0.24
CA SER A 220 4.33 -6.92 -0.36
C SER A 220 2.86 -6.58 -0.05
N GLU A 221 2.13 -7.44 0.66
CA GLU A 221 0.68 -7.27 0.93
C GLU A 221 0.34 -5.95 1.63
N VAL A 222 -0.84 -5.41 1.34
CA VAL A 222 -1.38 -4.19 1.95
C VAL A 222 -2.74 -4.50 2.60
N ASN A 223 -3.18 -3.66 3.52
CA ASN A 223 -4.40 -3.83 4.31
C ASN A 223 -5.58 -2.99 3.80
N GLY A 224 -5.34 -2.14 2.80
CA GLY A 224 -6.32 -1.26 2.21
C GLY A 224 -5.69 -0.35 1.17
N VAL A 225 -6.52 0.08 0.24
CA VAL A 225 -6.10 0.92 -0.88
C VAL A 225 -6.93 2.20 -0.94
N PHE A 226 -6.28 3.32 -1.24
CA PHE A 226 -6.99 4.53 -1.65
C PHE A 226 -6.62 4.99 -3.07
N ASN A 227 -7.65 5.33 -3.85
CA ASN A 227 -7.57 5.72 -5.25
C ASN A 227 -8.03 7.18 -5.41
N ILE A 228 -7.14 8.06 -5.88
CA ILE A 228 -7.48 9.43 -6.25
C ILE A 228 -7.26 9.59 -7.77
N ALA A 229 -8.35 9.59 -8.54
CA ALA A 229 -8.35 9.76 -9.99
C ALA A 229 -7.53 8.71 -10.80
N GLY A 230 -7.51 7.45 -10.35
CA GLY A 230 -6.97 6.30 -11.10
C GLY A 230 -8.05 5.34 -11.60
N ALA A 231 -7.62 4.28 -12.29
CA ALA A 231 -8.49 3.21 -12.79
C ALA A 231 -7.77 1.85 -12.76
N LEU A 232 -8.53 0.75 -12.75
CA LEU A 232 -8.00 -0.58 -13.07
C LEU A 232 -8.09 -0.82 -14.57
N GLN A 233 -7.23 -1.73 -15.05
CA GLN A 233 -7.31 -2.17 -16.44
C GLN A 233 -8.60 -2.99 -16.70
N THR A 234 -9.06 -3.75 -15.71
CA THR A 234 -10.30 -4.54 -15.77
C THR A 234 -10.88 -4.72 -14.36
N THR A 235 -12.21 -4.78 -14.27
CA THR A 235 -12.93 -5.13 -13.04
C THR A 235 -12.67 -6.58 -12.62
N ASP A 236 -12.18 -7.42 -13.52
CA ASP A 236 -11.94 -8.86 -13.25
C ASP A 236 -10.89 -9.08 -12.15
N PHE A 237 -10.05 -8.07 -11.90
CA PHE A 237 -9.10 -8.05 -10.79
C PHE A 237 -9.80 -7.92 -9.42
N MET A 238 -11.03 -7.40 -9.37
CA MET A 238 -11.76 -7.22 -8.11
C MET A 238 -12.57 -8.48 -7.74
N ASN A 239 -12.05 -9.28 -6.82
CA ASN A 239 -12.81 -10.35 -6.17
C ASN A 239 -13.48 -9.84 -4.89
N LEU A 240 -14.74 -9.44 -5.01
CA LEU A 240 -15.54 -8.88 -3.91
C LEU A 240 -15.54 -9.80 -2.67
N GLY A 241 -15.07 -9.26 -1.54
CA GLY A 241 -15.02 -9.96 -0.25
C GLY A 241 -13.71 -10.71 0.04
N VAL A 242 -12.78 -10.72 -0.92
CA VAL A 242 -11.42 -11.25 -0.75
C VAL A 242 -10.40 -10.10 -0.83
N ASN A 243 -10.58 -9.19 -1.80
CA ASN A 243 -9.69 -8.05 -2.00
C ASN A 243 -9.73 -7.03 -0.86
N GLU A 244 -8.66 -6.25 -0.76
CA GLU A 244 -8.44 -5.20 0.22
C GLU A 244 -9.52 -4.11 0.13
N PRO A 245 -9.94 -3.53 1.27
CA PRO A 245 -10.86 -2.40 1.30
C PRO A 245 -10.39 -1.24 0.40
N LEU A 246 -11.30 -0.73 -0.43
CA LEU A 246 -11.05 0.39 -1.34
C LEU A 246 -11.74 1.66 -0.85
N PHE A 247 -10.98 2.75 -0.75
CA PHE A 247 -11.51 4.11 -0.76
C PHE A 247 -11.21 4.76 -2.11
N SER A 248 -12.21 5.31 -2.80
CA SER A 248 -12.02 5.88 -4.14
C SER A 248 -12.70 7.23 -4.28
N ILE A 249 -11.97 8.21 -4.83
CA ILE A 249 -12.48 9.54 -5.19
C ILE A 249 -12.08 9.86 -6.63
N HIS A 250 -13.03 10.38 -7.41
CA HIS A 250 -12.80 10.82 -8.79
C HIS A 250 -13.57 12.10 -9.11
N GLY A 251 -12.96 13.02 -9.86
CA GLY A 251 -13.63 14.23 -10.32
C GLY A 251 -14.59 13.98 -11.48
N THR A 252 -15.81 14.50 -11.41
CA THR A 252 -16.83 14.35 -12.47
C THR A 252 -16.55 15.13 -13.76
N GLU A 253 -15.47 15.92 -13.79
CA GLU A 253 -15.05 16.70 -14.96
C GLU A 253 -13.65 16.29 -15.44
N ASP A 254 -13.08 15.21 -14.91
CA ASP A 254 -11.75 14.72 -15.29
C ASP A 254 -11.73 14.31 -16.78
N GLN A 255 -10.94 15.02 -17.58
CA GLN A 255 -10.72 14.74 -19.00
C GLN A 255 -9.43 13.95 -19.26
N THR A 256 -8.62 13.71 -18.23
CA THR A 256 -7.36 12.97 -18.32
C THR A 256 -7.60 11.49 -18.01
N VAL A 257 -8.35 11.21 -16.95
CA VAL A 257 -8.86 9.88 -16.62
C VAL A 257 -10.37 10.02 -16.46
N PRO A 258 -11.18 9.75 -17.50
CA PRO A 258 -12.63 9.93 -17.41
C PRO A 258 -13.27 9.06 -16.31
N TYR A 259 -14.05 9.69 -15.42
CA TYR A 259 -14.83 8.94 -14.42
C TYR A 259 -15.88 8.06 -15.14
N GLY A 260 -15.90 6.77 -14.83
CA GLY A 260 -16.87 5.80 -15.41
C GLY A 260 -16.39 5.04 -16.64
N GLU A 261 -15.20 5.32 -17.16
CA GLU A 261 -14.57 4.48 -18.21
C GLU A 261 -13.42 3.61 -17.69
N GLY A 262 -13.10 3.72 -16.39
CA GLY A 262 -12.22 2.79 -15.69
C GLY A 262 -13.00 1.57 -15.20
N GLY A 263 -12.57 0.38 -15.63
CA GLY A 263 -12.92 -0.87 -14.93
C GLY A 263 -12.20 -0.95 -13.59
#